data_AF-A0A7X8C571-F1
#
_entry.id   AF-A0A7X8C571-F1
#
_cell.length_a   1.000
_cell.length_b   1.000
_cell.length_c   1.000
_cell.angle_alpha   90.00
_cell.angle_beta   90.00
_cell.angle_gamma   90.00
#
_symmetry.space_group_name_H-M   'P 1'
#
loop_
_entity.id
_entity.type
_entity.pdbx_description
1 polymer ?
#
loop_
_entity_poly.entity_id
_entity_poly.type
_entity_poly.pdbx_seq_one_letter_code
_entity_poly.pdbx_strand_id
1 'polypeptide(L)' 'EEHTGQKGEEQIIGGGTFGRLLERGVAYGAMFPDYIDTMHQANEFMDLDDLFNATAIYADAIYRLAK' A
#
# COMPACT_ATOMS: atom_id res chain seq x y z
N GLU A 1 6.94 -8.92 2.45
CA GLU A 1 7.68 -10.19 2.29
C GLU A 1 6.88 -11.40 2.74
N GLU A 2 6.47 -11.51 4.01
CA GLU A 2 5.75 -12.71 4.50
C GLU A 2 4.43 -13.00 3.77
N HIS A 3 3.62 -11.97 3.50
CA HIS A 3 2.33 -12.11 2.81
C HIS A 3 2.46 -12.27 1.29
N THR A 4 3.51 -11.71 0.68
CA THR A 4 3.64 -11.58 -0.78
C THR A 4 4.72 -12.47 -1.39
N GLY A 5 5.64 -13.00 -0.59
CA GLY A 5 6.85 -13.68 -1.06
C GLY A 5 7.86 -12.76 -1.78
N GLN A 6 7.54 -11.48 -1.93
CA GLN A 6 8.36 -10.50 -2.64
C GLN A 6 9.17 -9.68 -1.66
N LYS A 7 10.42 -9.34 -2.04
CA LYS A 7 11.31 -8.52 -1.24
C LYS A 7 10.80 -7.07 -1.18
N GLY A 8 10.78 -6.48 0.02
CA GLY A 8 10.38 -5.09 0.22
C GLY A 8 11.52 -4.12 -0.08
N GLU A 9 11.22 -3.00 -0.73
CA GLU A 9 12.18 -1.94 -1.03
C GLU A 9 11.57 -0.57 -0.72
N GLU A 10 12.44 0.39 -0.36
CA GLU A 10 12.03 1.78 -0.16
C GLU A 10 11.81 2.47 -1.51
N GLN A 11 10.77 3.31 -1.60
CA GLN A 11 10.45 4.03 -2.82
C GLN A 11 10.03 5.47 -2.53
N ILE A 12 10.28 6.34 -3.52
CA ILE A 12 9.85 7.74 -3.53
C ILE A 12 9.02 7.94 -4.80
N ILE A 13 7.82 8.50 -4.64
CA ILE A 13 6.91 8.78 -5.76
C ILE A 13 6.47 10.25 -5.73
N GLY A 14 5.94 10.74 -6.86
CA GLY A 14 5.42 12.12 -6.97
C GLY A 14 4.04 12.34 -6.32
N GLY A 15 3.32 11.26 -5.98
CA GLY A 15 2.00 11.31 -5.35
C GLY A 15 2.05 11.87 -3.93
N GLY A 16 1.11 12.75 -3.58
CA GLY A 16 0.98 13.28 -2.24
C GLY A 16 0.14 12.37 -1.34
N THR A 17 0.59 12.12 -0.11
CA THR A 17 -0.18 11.38 0.91
C THR A 17 -0.20 12.13 2.24
N PHE A 18 -1.06 11.72 3.16
CA PHE A 18 -1.09 12.28 4.53
C PHE A 18 0.17 11.99 5.34
N GLY A 19 1.01 11.03 4.94
CA GLY A 19 2.27 10.73 5.61
C GLY A 19 3.18 11.97 5.75
N ARG A 20 3.11 12.90 4.79
CA ARG A 20 3.89 14.15 4.82
C ARG A 20 3.59 15.09 6.00
N LEU A 21 2.47 14.86 6.70
CA LEU A 21 2.07 15.69 7.85
C LEU A 21 2.75 15.25 9.16
N LEU A 22 3.39 14.08 9.18
CA LEU A 22 4.04 13.52 10.37
C LEU A 22 5.56 13.49 10.14
N GLU A 23 6.37 13.70 11.19
CA GLU A 23 7.85 13.70 11.11
C GLU A 23 8.40 12.43 10.44
N ARG A 24 7.77 11.29 10.70
CA ARG A 24 8.14 9.97 10.17
C ARG A 24 6.97 9.27 9.48
N GLY A 25 6.01 10.04 8.97
CA GLY A 25 4.87 9.48 8.27
C GLY A 25 5.26 8.97 6.90
N VAL A 26 4.71 7.81 6.53
CA VAL A 26 4.97 7.14 5.26
C VAL A 26 3.65 6.81 4.57
N ALA A 27 3.70 6.65 3.25
CA ALA A 27 2.68 5.92 2.52
C ALA A 27 3.03 4.42 2.54
N TYR A 28 2.05 3.55 2.75
CA TYR A 28 2.28 2.11 2.79
C TYR A 28 1.16 1.36 2.05
N GLY A 29 1.51 0.69 0.94
CA GLY A 29 0.53 0.15 -0.02
C GLY A 29 -0.22 1.26 -0.77
N ALA A 30 -1.34 0.99 -1.44
CA ALA A 30 -1.98 -0.30 -1.69
C ALA A 30 -1.68 -0.88 -3.09
N MET A 31 -0.75 -0.28 -3.82
CA MET A 31 -0.36 -0.72 -5.16
C MET A 31 0.72 -1.80 -5.07
N PHE A 32 0.38 -3.01 -5.50
CA PHE A 32 1.32 -4.13 -5.66
C PHE A 32 2.11 -3.99 -6.97
N PRO A 33 3.17 -4.79 -7.19
CA PRO A 33 3.79 -4.87 -8.51
C PRO A 33 2.75 -5.19 -9.58
N ASP A 34 2.89 -4.58 -10.75
CA ASP A 34 2.00 -4.70 -11.90
C ASP A 34 0.56 -4.17 -11.70
N TYR A 35 0.30 -3.45 -10.59
CA TYR A 35 -0.96 -2.73 -10.38
C TYR A 35 -1.27 -1.79 -11.55
N ILE A 36 -2.52 -1.85 -12.05
CA ILE A 36 -2.99 -0.94 -13.08
C ILE A 36 -3.43 0.37 -12.41
N ASP A 37 -2.54 1.37 -12.45
CA ASP A 37 -2.83 2.68 -11.87
C ASP A 37 -3.90 3.42 -12.68
N THR A 38 -5.11 3.45 -12.12
CA THR A 38 -6.26 4.19 -12.64
C THR A 38 -6.69 5.33 -11.72
N MET A 39 -5.87 5.70 -10.73
CA MET A 39 -6.20 6.77 -9.79
C MET A 39 -6.53 8.07 -10.54
N HIS A 40 -7.70 8.65 -10.26
CA HIS A 40 -8.20 9.86 -10.92
C HIS A 40 -8.51 9.73 -12.42
N GLN A 41 -8.59 8.52 -12.96
CA GLN A 41 -8.97 8.27 -14.36
C GLN A 41 -10.43 7.81 -14.48
N ALA A 42 -10.97 7.86 -15.70
CA ALA A 42 -12.30 7.29 -15.98
C ALA A 42 -12.29 5.77 -15.76
N ASN A 43 -13.36 5.25 -15.16
CA ASN A 43 -13.50 3.84 -14.79
C ASN A 43 -12.42 3.37 -13.79
N GLU A 44 -12.07 4.21 -12.82
CA GLU A 44 -11.18 3.85 -11.70
C GLU A 44 -11.65 2.55 -11.01
N PHE A 45 -10.71 1.63 -10.82
CA PHE A 45 -10.96 0.34 -10.17
C PHE A 45 -9.74 -0.12 -9.38
N MET A 46 -9.96 -1.15 -8.56
CA MET A 46 -8.93 -1.90 -7.85
C MET A 46 -9.23 -3.39 -8.04
N ASP A 47 -8.19 -4.21 -8.20
CA ASP A 47 -8.34 -5.66 -8.26
C ASP A 47 -8.82 -6.20 -6.91
N LEU A 48 -9.71 -7.19 -6.91
CA LEU A 48 -10.23 -7.77 -5.68
C LEU A 48 -9.14 -8.51 -4.90
N ASP A 49 -8.20 -9.17 -5.59
CA ASP A 49 -7.10 -9.85 -4.93
C ASP A 49 -6.18 -8.84 -4.25
N ASP A 50 -5.92 -7.68 -4.88
CA ASP A 50 -5.14 -6.61 -4.26
C ASP A 50 -5.85 -6.03 -3.03
N LEU A 51 -7.18 -5.84 -3.10
CA LEU A 51 -7.97 -5.37 -1.96
C LEU A 51 -7.87 -6.34 -0.77
N PHE A 52 -8.03 -7.64 -1.02
CA PHE A 52 -7.97 -8.66 0.03
C PHE A 52 -6.54 -8.81 0.59
N ASN A 53 -5.53 -8.81 -0.26
CA ASN A 53 -4.12 -8.88 0.15
C ASN A 53 -3.72 -7.66 0.99
N ALA A 54 -4.08 -6.45 0.54
CA ALA A 54 -3.83 -5.22 1.31
C ALA A 54 -4.52 -5.28 2.68
N THR A 55 -5.76 -5.78 2.74
CA THR A 55 -6.50 -5.94 4.01
C THR A 55 -5.78 -6.85 4.99
N ALA A 56 -5.31 -8.02 4.54
CA ALA A 56 -4.56 -8.96 5.37
C ALA A 56 -3.24 -8.36 5.87
N ILE A 57 -2.51 -7.66 5.00
CA ILE A 57 -1.25 -6.98 5.33
C ILE A 57 -1.48 -5.86 6.35
N TYR A 58 -2.52 -5.04 6.17
CA TYR A 58 -2.83 -3.96 7.10
C TYR A 58 -3.23 -4.50 8.48
N ALA A 59 -4.04 -5.56 8.53
CA ALA A 59 -4.41 -6.19 9.80
C ALA A 59 -3.17 -6.68 10.57
N ASP A 60 -2.25 -7.37 9.91
CA ASP A 60 -1.01 -7.86 10.52
C ASP A 60 -0.05 -6.71 10.90
N ALA A 61 0.11 -5.70 10.03
CA ALA A 61 0.97 -4.55 10.31
C ALA A 61 0.47 -3.73 11.51
N ILE A 62 -0.83 -3.46 11.58
CA ILE A 62 -1.43 -2.76 12.73
C ILE A 62 -1.25 -3.59 14.00
N TYR A 63 -1.50 -4.90 13.95
CA TYR A 63 -1.28 -5.79 15.10
C TYR A 63 0.17 -5.75 15.60
N ARG A 64 1.15 -5.85 14.70
CA ARG A 64 2.58 -5.82 15.06
C ARG A 64 3.04 -4.47 15.60
N LEU A 65 2.48 -3.37 15.11
CA LEU A 65 2.83 -2.01 15.57
C LEU A 65 2.17 -1.64 16.89
N ALA A 66 0.99 -2.21 17.20
CA ALA A 66 0.22 -1.90 18.39
C ALA A 66 0.39 -2.90 19.55
N LYS A 67 1.11 -4.00 19.33
CA LYS A 67 1.45 -5.00 20.35
C LYS A 67 2.57 -4.50 21.26
#